data_AF-A0A0F7G2G6-F1
#
_entry.id   AF-A0A0F7G2G6-F1
#
_cell.length_a   1.000
_cell.length_b   1.000
_cell.length_c   1.000
_cell.angle_alpha   90.00
_cell.angle_beta   90.00
_cell.angle_gamma   90.00
#
_symmetry.space_group_name_H-M   'P 1'
#
loop_
_entity.id
_entity.type
_entity.pdbx_description
1 polymer ?
#
loop_
_entity_poly.entity_id
_entity_poly.type
_entity_poly.pdbx_seq_one_letter_code
_entity_poly.pdbx_strand_id
1 'polypeptide(L)'
;MGIQPLFRVPAAKFLAVRTFEATGTLVEGTVEPGDARGRLLGFPTANLTLHDEQIPDGVWTAVVEVSSRGSVIAAVSIGRRRTFYTEGERLLEAHLLDFDQDIYGEQLRVRLYQKLRTQRSFASIDDLTEQLRSDVEATRTWAAKHYSAFPAANMPSRNERLHS
;
A
#
# COMPACT_ATOMS: atom_id res chain seq x y z
N MET A 1 -24.04 29.85 1.60
CA MET A 1 -23.77 29.28 2.93
C MET A 1 -24.14 27.81 2.87
N GLY A 2 -23.16 26.90 2.97
CA GLY A 2 -23.38 25.47 2.74
C GLY A 2 -22.09 24.68 2.56
N ILE A 3 -21.21 24.79 3.55
CA ILE A 3 -20.21 23.81 4.00
C ILE A 3 -19.72 22.76 2.97
N GLN A 4 -18.53 23.01 2.41
CA GLN A 4 -17.63 21.92 2.04
C GLN A 4 -17.02 21.32 3.31
N PRO A 5 -16.91 19.99 3.44
CA PRO A 5 -15.81 19.42 4.19
C PRO A 5 -14.64 19.29 3.20
N LEU A 6 -13.84 20.35 3.08
CA LEU A 6 -12.53 20.28 2.45
C LEU A 6 -11.62 19.47 3.40
N PHE A 7 -11.73 18.15 3.42
CA PHE A 7 -10.65 17.31 3.91
C PHE A 7 -9.55 17.35 2.86
N ARG A 8 -8.80 18.45 2.89
CA ARG A 8 -7.54 18.58 2.16
C ARG A 8 -6.52 17.71 2.91
N VAL A 9 -6.40 16.45 2.50
CA VAL A 9 -5.18 15.70 2.80
C VAL A 9 -4.05 16.50 2.15
N PRO A 10 -2.93 16.78 2.86
CA PRO A 10 -1.81 17.50 2.26
C PRO A 10 -1.42 16.81 0.96
N ALA A 11 -1.15 17.61 -0.09
CA ALA A 11 -0.60 17.13 -1.35
C ALA A 11 0.46 16.06 -1.07
N ALA A 12 0.37 14.93 -1.77
CA ALA A 12 1.24 13.77 -1.61
C ALA A 12 2.63 14.18 -1.12
N LYS A 13 3.02 13.73 0.07
CA LYS A 13 4.42 13.85 0.50
C LYS A 13 5.21 12.90 -0.38
N PHE A 14 5.50 13.32 -1.60
CA PHE A 14 6.50 12.71 -2.45
C PHE A 14 7.78 12.69 -1.62
N LEU A 15 8.18 11.52 -1.17
CA LEU A 15 9.55 11.42 -0.72
C LEU A 15 10.39 11.53 -1.99
N ALA A 16 11.21 12.57 -2.04
CA ALA A 16 12.49 12.46 -2.72
C ALA A 16 13.30 11.40 -1.94
N VAL A 17 12.96 10.11 -2.11
CA VAL A 17 13.77 9.00 -1.60
C VAL A 17 15.04 9.04 -2.44
N ARG A 18 16.07 9.72 -1.93
CA ARG A 18 17.34 9.90 -2.65
C ARG A 18 18.24 8.65 -2.62
N THR A 19 17.88 7.65 -1.83
CA THR A 19 18.65 6.41 -1.76
C THR A 19 17.75 5.26 -1.34
N PHE A 20 17.55 4.28 -2.22
CA PHE A 20 16.99 2.99 -1.84
C PHE A 20 18.13 2.16 -1.24
N GLU A 21 17.95 1.58 -0.05
CA GLU A 21 18.75 0.41 0.29
C GLU A 21 18.43 -0.69 -0.74
N ALA A 22 19.45 -1.18 -1.43
CA ALA A 22 19.35 -2.00 -2.64
C ALA A 22 18.80 -3.42 -2.40
N THR A 23 18.25 -3.71 -1.23
CA THR A 23 17.90 -5.06 -0.76
C THR A 23 16.45 -5.47 -1.04
N GLY A 24 15.59 -4.56 -1.49
CA GLY A 24 14.19 -4.88 -1.80
C GLY A 24 13.97 -5.49 -3.19
N THR A 25 13.05 -6.45 -3.31
CA THR A 25 12.65 -7.08 -4.58
C THR A 25 11.93 -6.09 -5.47
N LEU A 26 12.37 -5.95 -6.72
CA LEU A 26 11.78 -5.02 -7.70
C LEU A 26 10.75 -5.75 -8.56
N VAL A 27 9.57 -5.16 -8.66
CA VAL A 27 8.51 -5.54 -9.61
C VAL A 27 8.21 -4.33 -10.48
N GLU A 28 8.16 -4.55 -11.80
CA GLU A 28 7.76 -3.52 -12.76
C GLU A 28 6.49 -3.97 -13.46
N GLY A 29 5.56 -3.05 -13.70
CA GLY A 29 4.30 -3.39 -14.38
C GLY A 29 3.45 -2.17 -14.68
N THR A 30 2.50 -2.36 -15.58
CA THR A 30 1.57 -1.30 -16.00
C THR A 30 0.32 -1.39 -15.14
N VAL A 31 -0.21 -0.25 -14.72
CA VAL A 31 -1.43 -0.23 -13.89
C VAL A 31 -2.63 -0.68 -14.71
N GLU A 32 -3.26 -1.78 -14.30
CA GLU A 32 -4.41 -2.39 -14.94
C GLU A 32 -5.72 -2.14 -14.17
N PRO A 33 -6.88 -2.11 -14.86
CA PRO A 33 -8.18 -2.12 -14.20
C PRO A 33 -8.35 -3.38 -13.33
N GLY A 34 -8.83 -3.19 -12.10
CA GLY A 34 -9.23 -4.29 -11.22
C GLY A 34 -10.71 -4.22 -10.84
N ASP A 35 -11.13 -5.06 -9.90
CA ASP A 35 -12.53 -5.14 -9.44
C ASP A 35 -13.00 -3.92 -8.63
N ALA A 36 -12.13 -2.91 -8.45
CA ALA A 36 -12.38 -1.67 -7.72
C ALA A 36 -12.92 -1.84 -6.27
N ARG A 37 -12.86 -3.04 -5.69
CA ARG A 37 -13.38 -3.34 -4.35
C ARG A 37 -12.69 -2.53 -3.26
N GLY A 38 -11.37 -2.39 -3.34
CA GLY A 38 -10.61 -1.57 -2.39
C GLY A 38 -11.07 -0.11 -2.37
N ARG A 39 -11.41 0.46 -3.54
CA ARG A 39 -11.94 1.82 -3.65
C ARG A 39 -13.23 2.01 -2.87
N LEU A 40 -14.13 1.03 -2.89
CA LEU A 40 -15.39 1.08 -2.12
C LEU A 40 -15.16 1.08 -0.60
N LEU A 41 -14.04 0.53 -0.14
CA LEU A 41 -13.65 0.46 1.26
C LEU A 41 -12.73 1.62 1.71
N GLY A 42 -12.41 2.56 0.81
CA GLY A 42 -11.48 3.67 1.08
C GLY A 42 -10.00 3.31 0.89
N PHE A 43 -9.69 2.17 0.29
CA PHE A 43 -8.33 1.67 0.02
C PHE A 43 -8.14 1.42 -1.48
N PRO A 44 -8.11 2.46 -2.34
CA PRO A 44 -7.85 2.27 -3.77
C PRO A 44 -6.47 1.63 -4.01
N THR A 45 -6.40 0.71 -4.98
CA THR A 45 -5.17 0.00 -5.34
C THR A 45 -4.84 0.17 -6.81
N ALA A 46 -3.55 0.31 -7.11
CA ALA A 46 -2.99 0.09 -8.43
C ALA A 46 -2.71 -1.42 -8.59
N ASN A 47 -3.23 -2.04 -9.64
CA ASN A 47 -3.08 -3.47 -9.85
C ASN A 47 -2.06 -3.73 -10.95
N LEU A 48 -1.13 -4.64 -10.69
CA LEU A 48 -0.13 -5.11 -11.64
C LEU A 48 -0.22 -6.62 -11.71
N THR A 49 -0.20 -7.17 -12.92
CA THR A 49 -0.02 -8.61 -13.12
C THR A 49 1.37 -9.02 -12.65
N LEU A 50 1.45 -10.06 -11.82
CA LEU A 50 2.70 -10.56 -11.25
C LEU A 50 3.02 -11.96 -11.77
N HIS A 51 4.11 -12.09 -12.52
CA HIS A 51 4.56 -13.37 -13.07
C HIS A 51 5.61 -14.09 -12.21
N ASP A 52 6.19 -13.40 -11.22
CA ASP A 52 7.28 -13.95 -10.41
C ASP A 52 6.76 -14.79 -9.22
N GLU A 53 6.74 -16.11 -9.39
CA GLU A 53 6.35 -17.10 -8.36
C GLU A 53 7.30 -17.16 -7.14
N GLN A 54 8.50 -16.57 -7.21
CA GLN A 54 9.41 -16.58 -6.07
C GLN A 54 8.99 -15.59 -4.98
N ILE A 55 8.23 -14.56 -5.33
CA ILE A 55 7.72 -13.58 -4.36
C ILE A 55 6.58 -14.20 -3.57
N PRO A 56 6.67 -14.36 -2.23
CA PRO A 56 5.61 -15.00 -1.46
C PRO A 56 4.31 -14.18 -1.39
N ASP A 57 3.16 -14.85 -1.52
CA ASP A 57 1.85 -14.26 -1.28
C ASP A 57 1.75 -13.68 0.14
N GLY A 58 1.17 -12.49 0.26
CA GLY A 58 0.99 -11.78 1.52
C GLY A 58 0.90 -10.27 1.34
N VAL A 59 0.94 -9.56 2.47
CA VAL A 59 1.00 -8.09 2.49
C VAL A 59 2.42 -7.65 2.80
N TRP A 60 2.89 -6.66 2.05
CA TRP A 60 4.26 -6.16 2.05
C TRP A 60 4.28 -4.65 2.20
N THR A 61 5.34 -4.12 2.80
CA THR A 61 5.69 -2.71 2.67
C THR A 61 6.43 -2.50 1.36
N ALA A 62 6.19 -1.37 0.71
CA ALA A 62 6.83 -1.05 -0.55
C ALA A 62 7.12 0.44 -0.71
N VAL A 63 8.04 0.73 -1.63
CA VAL A 63 8.16 2.04 -2.26
C VAL A 63 7.82 1.91 -3.74
N VAL A 64 6.94 2.79 -4.22
CA VAL A 64 6.46 2.81 -5.60
C VAL A 64 7.01 4.06 -6.28
N GLU A 65 7.81 3.88 -7.32
CA GLU A 65 8.17 4.96 -8.23
C GLU A 65 7.05 5.11 -9.27
N VAL A 66 6.42 6.29 -9.28
CA VAL A 66 5.35 6.65 -10.21
C VAL A 66 5.94 7.59 -11.27
N SER A 67 6.48 7.00 -12.35
CA SER A 67 7.08 7.73 -13.48
C SER A 67 7.92 8.95 -13.03
N SER A 68 7.67 10.15 -13.59
CA SER A 68 8.35 11.40 -13.23
C SER A 68 7.80 12.09 -11.97
N ARG A 69 6.80 11.51 -11.30
CA ARG A 69 6.12 12.12 -10.14
C ARG A 69 6.87 11.85 -8.83
N GLY A 70 7.78 10.89 -8.82
CA GLY A 70 8.61 10.55 -7.66
C GLY A 70 8.16 9.26 -6.99
N SER A 71 8.55 9.09 -5.72
CA SER A 71 8.32 7.86 -4.98
C SER A 71 7.27 8.03 -3.88
N VAL A 72 6.44 7.00 -3.70
CA VAL A 72 5.35 6.95 -2.73
C VAL A 72 5.46 5.67 -1.91
N ILE A 73 5.22 5.75 -0.60
CA ILE A 73 5.13 4.57 0.26
C ILE A 73 3.82 3.83 -0.03
N ALA A 74 3.86 2.50 -0.12
CA ALA A 74 2.67 1.70 -0.35
C ALA A 74 2.59 0.48 0.56
N ALA A 75 1.35 0.11 0.91
CA ALA A 75 1.03 -1.22 1.39
C ALA A 75 0.64 -2.07 0.16
N VAL A 76 1.27 -3.22 -0.02
CA VAL A 76 1.12 -4.05 -1.23
C VAL A 76 0.57 -5.41 -0.85
N SER A 77 -0.59 -5.78 -1.40
CA SER A 77 -1.13 -7.14 -1.31
C SER A 77 -0.69 -7.93 -2.53
N ILE A 78 -0.13 -9.12 -2.32
CA ILE A 78 0.20 -10.09 -3.37
C ILE A 78 -0.61 -11.35 -3.14
N GLY A 79 -1.40 -11.75 -4.12
CA GLY A 79 -2.24 -12.94 -4.04
C GLY A 79 -2.78 -13.38 -5.40
N ARG A 80 -3.49 -14.51 -5.39
CA ARG A 80 -4.13 -15.07 -6.60
C ARG A 80 -5.59 -14.63 -6.69
N ARG A 81 -5.98 -14.09 -7.83
CA ARG A 81 -7.39 -13.95 -8.18
C ARG A 81 -7.91 -15.34 -8.49
N ARG A 82 -8.77 -15.90 -7.62
CA ARG A 82 -9.41 -17.19 -7.90
C ARG A 82 -10.37 -17.02 -9.08
N THR A 83 -9.86 -17.23 -10.29
CA THR A 83 -10.66 -17.39 -11.50
C THR A 83 -11.28 -18.79 -11.52
N PHE A 84 -12.21 -19.04 -12.42
CA PHE A 84 -12.79 -20.38 -12.63
C PHE A 84 -11.76 -21.46 -13.03
N TYR A 85 -10.51 -21.09 -13.33
CA TYR A 85 -9.39 -21.97 -13.65
C TYR A 85 -8.44 -22.20 -12.45
N THR A 86 -7.79 -23.36 -12.44
CA THR A 86 -7.02 -23.94 -11.32
C THR A 86 -5.79 -23.13 -10.91
N GLU A 87 -5.18 -22.40 -11.84
CA GLU A 87 -4.07 -21.48 -11.59
C GLU A 87 -4.53 -20.05 -11.89
N GLY A 88 -5.13 -19.41 -10.88
CA GLY A 88 -5.57 -18.03 -11.01
C GLY A 88 -4.40 -17.05 -11.14
N GLU A 89 -4.60 -15.97 -11.91
CA GLU A 89 -3.59 -14.93 -12.12
C GLU A 89 -3.14 -14.31 -10.78
N ARG A 90 -1.83 -14.17 -10.61
CA ARG A 90 -1.24 -13.49 -9.46
C ARG A 90 -1.22 -11.99 -9.72
N LEU A 91 -1.67 -11.25 -8.73
CA LEU A 91 -1.78 -9.81 -8.78
C LEU A 91 -0.97 -9.21 -7.63
N LEU A 92 -0.33 -8.09 -7.94
CA LEU A 92 0.19 -7.14 -6.99
C LEU A 92 -0.79 -5.96 -6.94
N GLU A 93 -1.40 -5.75 -5.78
CA GLU A 93 -2.32 -4.65 -5.51
C GLU A 93 -1.65 -3.64 -4.57
N ALA A 94 -1.22 -2.50 -5.09
CA ALA A 94 -0.51 -1.47 -4.35
C ALA A 94 -1.47 -0.35 -3.88
N HIS A 95 -1.66 -0.22 -2.58
CA HIS A 95 -2.31 0.94 -1.97
C HIS A 95 -1.26 2.01 -1.65
N LEU A 96 -1.14 3.02 -2.51
CA LEU A 96 -0.22 4.15 -2.34
C LEU A 96 -0.77 5.08 -1.25
N LEU A 97 0.01 5.30 -0.19
CA LEU A 97 -0.40 6.10 0.96
C LEU A 97 -0.48 7.58 0.59
N ASP A 98 -1.56 8.23 1.00
CA ASP A 98 -1.80 9.67 0.81
C ASP A 98 -1.68 10.12 -0.67
N PHE A 99 -2.06 9.23 -1.59
CA PHE A 99 -1.99 9.43 -3.03
C PHE A 99 -3.39 9.45 -3.66
N ASP A 100 -3.68 10.49 -4.44
CA ASP A 100 -5.02 10.79 -4.97
C ASP A 100 -5.05 11.05 -6.49
N GLN A 101 -3.99 10.68 -7.21
CA GLN A 101 -3.91 10.88 -8.66
C GLN A 101 -4.32 9.62 -9.44
N ASP A 102 -4.86 9.83 -10.64
CA ASP A 102 -5.08 8.76 -11.59
C ASP A 102 -3.76 8.34 -12.24
N ILE A 103 -3.49 7.04 -12.24
CA ILE A 103 -2.28 6.40 -12.76
C ILE A 103 -2.60 5.17 -13.62
N TYR A 104 -3.85 5.01 -14.08
CA TYR A 104 -4.18 3.92 -15.00
C TYR A 104 -3.34 4.00 -16.28
N GLY A 105 -2.79 2.86 -16.70
CA GLY A 105 -1.89 2.78 -17.85
C GLY A 105 -0.48 3.35 -17.62
N GLU A 106 -0.18 3.93 -16.45
CA GLU A 106 1.19 4.33 -16.12
C GLU A 106 2.05 3.10 -15.76
N GLN A 107 3.35 3.20 -16.05
CA GLN A 107 4.35 2.22 -15.62
C GLN A 107 4.77 2.51 -14.17
N LEU A 108 4.72 1.50 -13.31
CA LEU A 108 5.20 1.59 -11.94
C LEU A 108 6.43 0.71 -11.73
N ARG A 109 7.33 1.19 -10.86
CA ARG A 109 8.36 0.36 -10.24
C ARG A 109 8.05 0.19 -8.76
N VAL A 110 7.72 -1.02 -8.35
CA VAL A 110 7.34 -1.37 -6.99
C VAL A 110 8.49 -2.14 -6.35
N ARG A 111 9.12 -1.55 -5.33
CA ARG A 111 10.16 -2.20 -4.55
C ARG A 111 9.60 -2.69 -3.23
N LEU A 112 9.54 -4.01 -3.07
CA LEU A 112 9.04 -4.70 -1.87
C LEU A 112 10.15 -4.82 -0.82
N TYR A 113 9.82 -4.59 0.45
CA TYR A 113 10.79 -4.61 1.55
C TYR A 113 10.45 -5.64 2.64
N GLN A 114 9.46 -5.34 3.48
CA GLN A 114 9.11 -6.18 4.62
C GLN A 114 7.76 -6.84 4.40
N LYS A 115 7.69 -8.17 4.51
CA LYS A 115 6.41 -8.89 4.60
C LYS A 115 5.77 -8.61 5.96
N LEU A 116 4.58 -8.00 5.96
CA LEU A 116 3.79 -7.71 7.15
C LEU A 116 3.01 -8.94 7.62
N ARG A 117 2.39 -9.67 6.68
CA ARG A 117 1.59 -10.87 6.97
C ARG A 117 1.38 -11.76 5.75
N THR A 118 0.91 -12.98 5.97
CA THR A 118 0.38 -13.86 4.91
C THR A 118 -1.02 -13.43 4.47
N GLN A 119 -1.49 -13.99 3.35
CA GLN A 119 -2.89 -13.87 2.92
C GLN A 119 -3.82 -14.61 3.91
N ARG A 120 -5.00 -14.06 4.13
CA ARG A 120 -6.05 -14.65 4.97
C ARG A 120 -7.44 -14.26 4.46
N SER A 121 -8.41 -15.12 4.71
CA SER A 121 -9.82 -14.78 4.50
C SER A 121 -10.38 -14.02 5.71
N PHE A 122 -11.42 -13.22 5.46
CA PHE A 122 -12.16 -12.48 6.48
C PHE A 122 -13.60 -12.96 6.52
N ALA A 123 -14.18 -13.00 7.73
CA ALA A 123 -15.57 -13.42 7.92
C ALA A 123 -16.56 -12.31 7.57
N SER A 124 -16.13 -11.04 7.63
CA SER A 124 -16.95 -9.87 7.33
C SER A 124 -16.16 -8.77 6.61
N ILE A 125 -16.89 -7.81 6.04
CA ILE A 125 -16.30 -6.59 5.45
C ILE A 125 -15.65 -5.72 6.54
N ASP A 126 -16.20 -5.70 7.75
CA ASP A 126 -15.64 -4.93 8.86
C ASP A 126 -14.28 -5.49 9.29
N ASP A 127 -14.15 -6.82 9.42
CA ASP A 127 -12.88 -7.48 9.72
C ASP A 127 -11.81 -7.18 8.65
N LEU A 128 -12.21 -7.22 7.37
CA LEU A 128 -11.34 -6.86 6.25
C LEU A 128 -10.89 -5.39 6.37
N THR A 129 -11.83 -4.48 6.63
CA THR A 129 -11.56 -3.05 6.71
C THR A 129 -10.63 -2.72 7.88
N GLU A 130 -10.84 -3.35 9.04
CA GLU A 130 -9.96 -3.20 10.21
C GLU A 130 -8.55 -3.72 9.92
N GLN A 131 -8.43 -4.88 9.24
CA GLN A 131 -7.12 -5.37 8.83
C GLN A 131 -6.43 -4.45 7.82
N LEU A 132 -7.14 -3.89 6.84
CA LEU A 132 -6.56 -2.94 5.89
C LEU A 132 -6.04 -1.68 6.59
N ARG A 133 -6.76 -1.16 7.60
CA ARG A 133 -6.27 -0.05 8.44
C ARG A 133 -4.98 -0.43 9.17
N SER A 134 -4.96 -1.62 9.79
CA SER A 134 -3.79 -2.13 10.50
C SER A 134 -2.57 -2.28 9.59
N ASP A 135 -2.77 -2.79 8.37
CA ASP A 135 -1.72 -2.96 7.35
C ASP A 135 -1.14 -1.58 6.93
N VAL A 136 -1.99 -0.57 6.77
CA VAL A 136 -1.56 0.80 6.47
C VAL A 136 -0.76 1.40 7.64
N GLU A 137 -1.23 1.28 8.88
CA GLU A 137 -0.49 1.79 10.05
C GLU A 137 0.86 1.09 10.25
N ALA A 138 0.93 -0.23 10.03
CA ALA A 138 2.18 -0.97 10.07
C ALA A 138 3.15 -0.48 8.97
N THR A 139 2.63 -0.19 7.78
CA THR A 139 3.42 0.39 6.68
C THR A 139 3.95 1.78 7.02
N ARG A 140 3.13 2.64 7.65
CA ARG A 140 3.58 3.96 8.14
C ARG A 140 4.67 3.85 9.21
N THR A 141 4.51 2.90 10.14
CA THR A 141 5.49 2.62 11.19
C THR A 141 6.81 2.13 10.59
N TRP A 142 6.76 1.26 9.59
CA TRP A 142 7.93 0.83 8.84
C TRP A 142 8.59 2.01 8.13
N ALA A 143 7.82 2.84 7.43
CA ALA A 143 8.35 3.99 6.68
C ALA A 143 9.03 5.01 7.60
N ALA A 144 8.44 5.34 8.76
CA ALA A 144 9.03 6.27 9.72
C ALA A 144 10.39 5.79 10.30
N LYS A 145 10.62 4.47 10.36
CA LYS A 145 11.91 3.90 10.81
C LYS A 145 13.00 4.00 9.75
N HIS A 146 12.64 3.94 8.47
CA HIS A 146 13.60 3.86 7.36
C HIS A 146 13.76 5.20 6.61
N TYR A 147 12.80 6.11 6.75
CA TYR A 147 12.78 7.37 6.02
C TYR A 147 12.46 8.56 6.95
N SER A 148 13.48 9.37 7.24
CA SER A 148 13.41 10.53 8.14
C SER A 148 12.41 11.62 7.69
N ALA A 149 12.01 11.61 6.42
CA ALA A 149 11.08 12.57 5.83
C ALA A 149 9.61 12.10 5.85
N PHE A 150 9.33 10.83 6.20
CA PHE A 150 7.96 10.35 6.35
C PHE A 150 7.45 10.81 7.73
N PRO A 151 6.37 11.61 7.81
CA PRO A 151 5.84 12.00 9.11
C PRO A 151 5.44 10.73 9.86
N ALA A 152 5.97 10.54 11.07
CA ALA A 152 5.48 9.54 11.99
C ALA A 152 3.99 9.85 12.22
N ALA A 153 3.11 9.11 11.55
CA ALA A 153 1.69 9.22 11.79
C ALA A 153 1.46 8.88 13.26
N ASN A 154 0.89 9.83 14.02
CA ASN A 154 0.54 9.75 15.44
C ASN A 154 0.75 8.36 16.05
N MET A 155 1.98 8.07 16.50
CA MET A 155 2.17 6.97 17.43
C MET A 155 1.45 7.40 18.72
N PRO A 156 0.44 6.65 19.21
CA PRO A 156 -0.02 6.88 20.57
C PRO A 156 1.21 6.72 21.47
N SER A 157 1.59 7.80 22.14
CA SER A 157 2.73 7.82 23.04
C SER A 157 2.58 6.66 24.02
N ARG A 158 3.63 5.83 24.14
CA ARG A 158 3.68 4.66 25.03
C ARG A 158 3.71 5.02 26.53
N ASN A 159 3.07 6.13 26.92
CA ASN A 159 3.15 6.75 28.23
C ASN A 159 1.76 7.15 28.77
N GLU A 160 0.80 6.23 28.73
CA GLU A 160 -0.40 6.27 29.59
C GLU A 160 -0.66 4.87 30.16
N ARG A 161 0.27 4.37 30.96
CA ARG A 161 -0.01 3.44 32.06
C ARG A 161 0.94 3.78 33.18
N LEU A 162 0.55 4.75 34.00
CA LEU A 162 0.87 4.88 35.42
C LEU A 162 0.07 6.08 35.95
N HIS A 163 -0.63 5.85 37.06
CA HIS A 163 -1.52 6.74 37.83
C HIS A 163 -2.99 6.76 37.39
N SER A 164 -3.75 5.81 37.91
CA SER A 164 -4.74 6.04 38.99
C SER A 164 -5.19 4.70 39.55
#